data_AF-A0A8X6K097-F1
#
_entry.id   AF-A0A8X6K097-F1
#
_cell.length_a   1.000
_cell.length_b   1.000
_cell.length_c   1.000
_cell.angle_alpha   90.00
_cell.angle_beta   90.00
_cell.angle_gamma   90.00
#
_symmetry.space_group_name_H-M   'P 1'
#
loop_
_entity.id
_entity.type
_entity.pdbx_description
1 polymer ?
#
loop_
_entity_poly.entity_id
_entity_poly.type
_entity_poly.pdbx_seq_one_letter_code
_entity_poly.pdbx_strand_id
1 'polypeptide(L)'
;MGAEVSSSLKNRAVSMCDDGMTLQIRNNYHPLHFHQVHGENVKLLKNGTVACRADGFCKGIAFSNRPVMVGEPIYIRFLEISSNWSGALRIGFTMNDPTSMKSKLPRYACPDLTSMQGNWAKAIAERMAKKDSILYYYVDQNGDVHYGIDLEEHGVFFGGVNTSSKLWAVLDIYGNTVAVEFVDPNTLNPEYISDSSHNNGVLSRNEIQSSKAMHFQINQLLCFHDTHGKNVLLNSNRTIASRKQWSNSLAYVFTECCIKLEEKVIVEISRTNPKYNGSLLYGITSCNPSNLTPNLLPENADDLLDRPEYWIVRNDSNSYEVGDTIIYSISTEGEVIVMKNCDYKTSKFHVDPTQPLWLFFNLIGSVSEISLIGSSVPDASVSDIANHLEGMKVSLPENSSGMPGTSGQHTSNECVICFGEQVDCAIYRCGHMCMCYTCASKLKNSSNDQCPICREVIEDVIRVYR
;
A
#
# COMPACT_ATOMS: atom_id res chain seq x y z
N MET A 1 -0.57 57.76 21.57
CA MET A 1 -0.86 57.70 20.12
C MET A 1 0.47 57.80 19.39
N GLY A 2 0.96 56.69 18.84
CA GLY A 2 2.16 56.63 18.02
C GLY A 2 2.02 55.43 17.10
N ALA A 3 1.93 55.70 15.80
CA ALA A 3 1.40 54.82 14.77
C ALA A 3 2.38 53.71 14.33
N GLU A 4 1.81 52.56 13.98
CA GLU A 4 2.44 51.44 13.30
C GLU A 4 2.89 51.81 11.88
N VAL A 5 4.06 51.31 11.46
CA VAL A 5 4.53 51.36 10.07
C VAL A 5 4.69 49.92 9.58
N SER A 6 3.76 49.48 8.72
CA SER A 6 3.90 48.24 7.95
C SER A 6 4.98 48.41 6.89
N SER A 7 5.96 47.50 6.83
CA SER A 7 6.92 47.46 5.72
C SER A 7 6.58 46.30 4.78
N SER A 8 6.11 46.68 3.58
CA SER A 8 5.75 45.78 2.49
C SER A 8 6.99 45.17 1.83
N LEU A 9 6.93 43.86 1.58
CA LEU A 9 7.80 43.12 0.67
C LEU A 9 7.89 43.80 -0.70
N LYS A 10 9.09 44.24 -1.09
CA LYS A 10 9.42 44.61 -2.48
C LYS A 10 10.73 43.94 -2.86
N ASN A 11 10.64 42.90 -3.68
CA ASN A 11 11.62 42.56 -4.71
C ASN A 11 10.91 41.80 -5.84
N ARG A 12 10.11 42.52 -6.62
CA ARG A 12 9.65 42.14 -7.97
C ARG A 12 10.02 43.31 -8.88
N ALA A 13 11.05 43.13 -9.71
CA ALA A 13 11.43 44.14 -10.71
C ALA A 13 10.63 43.88 -11.99
N VAL A 14 9.69 44.77 -12.30
CA VAL A 14 8.95 44.81 -13.56
C VAL A 14 9.70 45.75 -14.51
N SER A 15 10.11 45.29 -15.69
CA SER A 15 10.56 46.19 -16.78
C SER A 15 9.52 46.23 -17.88
N MET A 16 9.08 47.43 -18.24
CA MET A 16 8.07 47.66 -19.28
C MET A 16 8.67 47.45 -20.68
N CYS A 17 8.01 46.66 -21.51
CA CYS A 17 8.09 46.73 -22.97
C CYS A 17 6.67 46.55 -23.53
N ASP A 18 6.38 47.23 -24.63
CA ASP A 18 5.01 47.63 -25.06
C ASP A 18 4.15 46.54 -25.72
N ASP A 19 4.50 45.26 -25.62
CA ASP A 19 3.71 44.15 -26.19
C ASP A 19 3.52 43.00 -25.18
N GLY A 20 2.42 43.03 -24.43
CA GLY A 20 1.90 41.87 -23.68
C GLY A 20 2.59 41.56 -22.33
N MET A 21 1.79 41.44 -21.27
CA MET A 21 2.28 41.01 -19.94
C MET A 21 2.75 39.54 -19.99
N THR A 22 4.06 39.31 -20.03
CA THR A 22 4.67 38.02 -19.65
C THR A 22 5.35 38.15 -18.29
N LEU A 23 4.88 37.39 -17.30
CA LEU A 23 5.54 37.25 -15.99
C LEU A 23 6.85 36.47 -16.19
N GLN A 24 7.97 37.16 -16.33
CA GLN A 24 9.28 36.50 -16.22
C GLN A 24 9.61 36.23 -14.75
N ILE A 25 9.59 34.95 -14.36
CA ILE A 25 10.15 34.50 -13.08
C ILE A 25 11.67 34.63 -13.20
N ARG A 26 12.24 35.79 -12.86
CA ARG A 26 13.69 35.94 -12.76
C ARG A 26 14.19 35.22 -11.51
N ASN A 27 14.84 34.07 -11.69
CA ASN A 27 15.52 33.38 -10.60
C ASN A 27 16.95 33.92 -10.46
N ASN A 28 17.22 34.62 -9.35
CA ASN A 28 18.55 35.14 -9.00
C ASN A 28 19.45 34.10 -8.30
N TYR A 29 18.98 32.86 -8.10
CA TYR A 29 19.74 31.80 -7.46
C TYR A 29 20.54 30.99 -8.49
N HIS A 30 21.76 30.57 -8.14
CA HIS A 30 22.56 29.69 -9.00
C HIS A 30 21.84 28.35 -9.23
N PRO A 31 21.84 27.76 -10.44
CA PRO A 31 21.12 26.51 -10.70
C PRO A 31 21.50 25.39 -9.73
N LEU A 32 20.49 24.67 -9.23
CA LEU A 32 20.70 23.53 -8.35
C LEU A 32 21.15 22.31 -9.15
N HIS A 33 22.13 21.61 -8.59
CA HIS A 33 22.56 20.30 -9.03
C HIS A 33 22.51 19.36 -7.83
N PHE A 34 22.60 18.05 -8.07
CA PHE A 34 22.77 17.04 -7.03
C PHE A 34 24.21 17.02 -6.51
N HIS A 35 24.38 16.90 -5.20
CA HIS A 35 25.66 16.78 -4.54
C HIS A 35 26.33 15.43 -4.87
N GLN A 36 27.67 15.40 -4.92
CA GLN A 36 28.45 14.17 -5.14
C GLN A 36 28.36 13.15 -3.98
N VAL A 37 27.68 13.50 -2.89
CA VAL A 37 27.38 12.59 -1.79
C VAL A 37 25.92 12.23 -1.93
N HIS A 38 25.66 10.95 -2.15
CA HIS A 38 24.34 10.37 -2.33
C HIS A 38 24.40 8.90 -1.89
N GLY A 39 23.23 8.26 -1.77
CA GLY A 39 23.12 6.85 -1.44
C GLY A 39 23.73 5.97 -2.52
N GLU A 40 24.10 4.75 -2.13
CA GLU A 40 24.84 3.80 -2.96
C GLU A 40 24.12 3.46 -4.28
N ASN A 41 22.79 3.52 -4.28
CA ASN A 41 21.95 3.14 -5.41
C ASN A 41 21.60 4.33 -6.33
N VAL A 42 22.06 5.53 -6.00
CA VAL A 42 21.85 6.73 -6.82
C VAL A 42 22.98 6.88 -7.84
N LYS A 43 22.63 7.16 -9.09
CA LYS A 43 23.56 7.60 -10.14
C LYS A 43 23.20 9.00 -10.59
N LEU A 44 24.21 9.87 -10.66
CA LEU A 44 24.07 11.23 -11.16
C LEU A 44 24.35 11.28 -12.67
N LEU A 45 23.46 11.94 -13.40
CA LEU A 45 23.51 12.11 -14.86
C LEU A 45 23.42 13.60 -15.23
N LYS A 46 23.63 13.91 -16.52
CA LYS A 46 23.56 15.27 -17.07
C LYS A 46 24.32 16.32 -16.25
N ASN A 47 25.60 16.05 -15.96
CA ASN A 47 26.45 16.92 -15.15
C ASN A 47 25.90 17.23 -13.74
N GLY A 48 25.10 16.31 -13.18
CA GLY A 48 24.55 16.43 -11.84
C GLY A 48 23.19 17.12 -11.78
N THR A 49 22.55 17.50 -12.89
CA THR A 49 21.16 17.99 -12.83
C THR A 49 20.15 16.86 -12.65
N VAL A 50 20.53 15.62 -12.97
CA VAL A 50 19.67 14.43 -12.87
C VAL A 50 20.23 13.46 -11.85
N ALA A 51 19.34 12.92 -11.02
CA ALA A 51 19.63 11.79 -10.16
C ALA A 51 18.64 10.67 -10.46
N CYS A 52 19.14 9.44 -10.58
CA CYS A 52 18.34 8.26 -10.83
C CYS A 52 18.70 7.13 -9.87
N ARG A 53 17.69 6.37 -9.40
CA ARG A 53 17.89 5.13 -8.67
C ARG A 53 18.19 4.02 -9.69
N ALA A 54 19.42 3.55 -9.71
CA ALA A 54 19.90 2.63 -10.73
C ALA A 54 19.78 1.16 -10.38
N ASP A 55 19.72 0.83 -9.08
CA ASP A 55 19.58 -0.53 -8.58
C ASP A 55 18.88 -0.51 -7.20
N GLY A 56 18.27 -1.62 -6.83
CA GLY A 56 17.61 -1.81 -5.54
C GLY A 56 16.41 -0.87 -5.27
N PHE A 57 15.85 -1.03 -4.07
CA PHE A 57 14.66 -0.31 -3.61
C PHE A 57 14.93 0.74 -2.54
N CYS A 58 16.12 0.73 -1.93
CA CYS A 58 16.53 1.63 -0.85
C CYS A 58 17.86 2.32 -1.18
N LYS A 59 18.43 3.07 -0.23
CA LYS A 59 19.68 3.85 -0.40
C LYS A 59 19.57 4.87 -1.54
N GLY A 60 18.40 5.51 -1.67
CA GLY A 60 18.05 6.48 -2.71
C GLY A 60 18.28 7.94 -2.34
N ILE A 61 18.91 8.23 -1.19
CA ILE A 61 19.06 9.59 -0.64
C ILE A 61 20.03 10.42 -1.50
N ALA A 62 19.62 11.63 -1.88
CA ALA A 62 20.42 12.62 -2.61
C ALA A 62 20.20 14.03 -2.02
N PHE A 63 21.17 14.92 -2.22
CA PHE A 63 21.13 16.29 -1.68
C PHE A 63 21.35 17.35 -2.76
N SER A 64 20.95 18.59 -2.51
CA SER A 64 21.42 19.72 -3.32
C SER A 64 22.94 19.91 -3.18
N ASN A 65 23.60 20.34 -4.25
CA ASN A 65 25.04 20.59 -4.28
C ASN A 65 25.46 21.82 -3.48
N ARG A 66 24.51 22.70 -3.16
CA ARG A 66 24.70 23.91 -2.35
C ARG A 66 23.58 24.09 -1.34
N PRO A 67 23.78 24.92 -0.31
CA PRO A 67 22.69 25.37 0.53
C PRO A 67 21.63 26.10 -0.29
N VAL A 68 20.37 25.90 0.08
CA VAL A 68 19.19 26.62 -0.41
C VAL A 68 18.78 27.69 0.60
N MET A 69 18.31 28.83 0.09
CA MET A 69 17.86 29.94 0.92
C MET A 69 16.44 29.73 1.41
N VAL A 70 16.10 30.33 2.56
CA VAL A 70 14.70 30.43 2.99
C VAL A 70 13.90 31.19 1.92
N GLY A 71 12.76 30.63 1.51
CA GLY A 71 11.92 31.14 0.43
C GLY A 71 12.43 30.83 -0.98
N GLU A 72 13.57 30.13 -1.14
CA GLU A 72 14.05 29.69 -2.46
C GLU A 72 13.23 28.50 -2.96
N PRO A 73 12.51 28.62 -4.09
CA PRO A 73 11.77 27.50 -4.68
C PRO A 73 12.71 26.51 -5.37
N ILE A 74 12.56 25.24 -4.98
CA ILE A 74 13.26 24.11 -5.57
C ILE A 74 12.29 23.41 -6.52
N TYR A 75 12.68 23.27 -7.80
CA TYR A 75 11.86 22.62 -8.82
C TYR A 75 12.45 21.27 -9.22
N ILE A 76 11.62 20.23 -9.20
CA ILE A 76 11.97 18.85 -9.48
C ILE A 76 11.03 18.33 -10.55
N ARG A 77 11.57 17.96 -11.71
CA ARG A 77 10.82 17.26 -12.76
C ARG A 77 10.94 15.76 -12.57
N PHE A 78 9.83 15.04 -12.66
CA PHE A 78 9.82 13.58 -12.69
C PHE A 78 10.17 13.08 -14.10
N LEU A 79 11.39 12.57 -14.30
CA LEU A 79 11.83 12.10 -15.62
C LEU A 79 11.39 10.67 -15.92
N GLU A 80 11.43 9.81 -14.90
CA GLU A 80 11.10 8.40 -15.05
C GLU A 80 10.27 7.94 -13.85
N ILE A 81 9.06 7.47 -14.16
CA ILE A 81 8.16 6.83 -13.21
C ILE A 81 8.02 5.38 -13.66
N SER A 82 8.18 4.45 -12.72
CA SER A 82 8.04 3.02 -12.96
C SER A 82 6.83 2.50 -12.21
N SER A 83 5.94 1.82 -12.93
CA SER A 83 4.85 1.07 -12.31
C SER A 83 5.37 -0.09 -11.46
N ASN A 84 6.56 -0.62 -11.78
CA ASN A 84 7.16 -1.79 -11.13
C ASN A 84 7.69 -1.49 -9.73
N TRP A 85 7.68 -0.24 -9.28
CA TRP A 85 8.08 0.14 -7.93
C TRP A 85 6.91 0.80 -7.21
N SER A 86 6.78 0.56 -5.90
CA SER A 86 5.76 1.24 -5.08
C SER A 86 6.36 2.04 -3.96
N GLY A 87 5.59 3.03 -3.53
CA GLY A 87 5.95 4.00 -2.52
C GLY A 87 6.38 5.30 -3.17
N ALA A 88 6.67 6.25 -2.31
CA ALA A 88 6.74 7.66 -2.65
C ALA A 88 8.18 8.18 -2.69
N LEU A 89 8.42 9.16 -3.56
CA LEU A 89 9.54 10.09 -3.40
C LEU A 89 9.40 10.78 -2.03
N ARG A 90 10.49 10.91 -1.26
CA ARG A 90 10.50 11.79 -0.07
C ARG A 90 11.29 13.04 -0.40
N ILE A 91 10.82 14.19 0.10
CA ILE A 91 11.51 15.47 -0.03
C ILE A 91 11.62 16.15 1.32
N GLY A 92 12.60 17.04 1.46
CA GLY A 92 12.68 17.95 2.59
C GLY A 92 14.00 18.70 2.65
N PHE A 93 14.47 18.94 3.88
CA PHE A 93 15.67 19.72 4.15
C PHE A 93 16.57 19.06 5.20
N THR A 94 17.86 19.37 5.14
CA THR A 94 18.84 19.02 6.18
C THR A 94 19.71 20.21 6.52
N MET A 95 20.07 20.37 7.79
CA MET A 95 21.09 21.34 8.23
C MET A 95 22.50 20.75 8.23
N ASN A 96 22.62 19.44 7.98
CA ASN A 96 23.89 18.74 7.96
C ASN A 96 24.53 18.88 6.58
N ASP A 97 25.77 19.35 6.53
CA ASP A 97 26.51 19.45 5.26
C ASP A 97 26.64 18.05 4.61
N PRO A 98 26.17 17.85 3.37
CA PRO A 98 26.24 16.57 2.68
C PRO A 98 27.63 15.94 2.67
N THR A 99 28.70 16.73 2.62
CA THR A 99 30.09 16.24 2.67
C THR A 99 30.37 15.46 3.94
N SER A 100 29.79 15.88 5.07
CA SER A 100 29.96 15.24 6.38
C SER A 100 29.17 13.93 6.55
N MET A 101 28.22 13.66 5.64
CA MET A 101 27.31 12.51 5.73
C MET A 101 27.75 11.29 4.92
N LYS A 102 28.81 11.40 4.10
CA LYS A 102 29.23 10.36 3.13
C LYS A 102 29.31 8.94 3.70
N SER A 103 29.80 8.76 4.93
CA SER A 103 29.96 7.45 5.57
C SER A 103 28.84 7.10 6.55
N LYS A 104 27.78 7.92 6.63
CA LYS A 104 26.72 7.83 7.64
C LYS A 104 25.31 7.78 7.03
N LEU A 105 25.20 7.73 5.69
CA LEU A 105 23.90 7.74 5.04
C LEU A 105 23.13 6.46 5.40
N PRO A 106 21.90 6.58 5.91
CA PRO A 106 21.07 5.43 6.21
C PRO A 106 20.43 4.85 4.94
N ARG A 107 19.65 3.77 5.10
CA ARG A 107 18.94 3.14 3.98
C ARG A 107 17.75 3.99 3.49
N TYR A 108 17.09 4.71 4.39
CA TYR A 108 15.87 5.47 4.09
C TYR A 108 15.94 6.89 4.68
N ALA A 109 15.29 7.86 4.03
CA ALA A 109 15.12 9.18 4.66
C ALA A 109 14.20 9.12 5.88
N CYS A 110 13.09 8.38 5.77
CA CYS A 110 12.14 8.18 6.87
C CYS A 110 12.12 6.68 7.27
N PRO A 111 12.25 6.32 8.56
CA PRO A 111 12.50 7.21 9.69
C PRO A 111 13.98 7.53 9.92
N ASP A 112 14.91 6.81 9.27
CA ASP A 112 16.31 6.76 9.71
C ASP A 112 17.00 8.13 9.68
N LEU A 113 16.95 8.85 8.55
CA LEU A 113 17.57 10.17 8.44
C LEU A 113 16.83 11.19 9.29
N THR A 114 15.50 11.18 9.28
CA THR A 114 14.66 12.09 10.09
C THR A 114 14.82 11.89 11.60
N SER A 115 15.28 10.72 12.04
CA SER A 115 15.60 10.46 13.45
C SER A 115 16.94 11.08 13.86
N MET A 116 17.81 11.41 12.89
CA MET A 116 19.04 12.13 13.14
C MET A 116 18.75 13.62 13.26
N GLN A 117 19.37 14.28 14.25
CA GLN A 117 19.17 15.70 14.50
C GLN A 117 19.41 16.54 13.24
N GLY A 118 18.49 17.48 12.98
CA GLY A 118 18.64 18.46 11.91
C GLY A 118 18.25 17.98 10.51
N ASN A 119 17.40 16.96 10.42
CA ASN A 119 16.88 16.45 9.15
C ASN A 119 15.35 16.42 9.20
N TRP A 120 14.72 16.84 8.11
CA TRP A 120 13.27 16.84 7.94
C TRP A 120 12.95 16.32 6.54
N ALA A 121 12.09 15.32 6.44
CA ALA A 121 11.64 14.79 5.16
C ALA A 121 10.22 14.24 5.31
N LYS A 122 9.45 14.30 4.22
CA LYS A 122 8.08 13.79 4.15
C LYS A 122 7.79 13.21 2.77
N ALA A 123 6.94 12.19 2.71
CA ALA A 123 6.62 11.47 1.48
C ALA A 123 5.60 12.22 0.60
N ILE A 124 5.90 12.37 -0.70
CA ILE A 124 4.96 12.90 -1.70
C ILE A 124 4.14 11.73 -2.24
N ALA A 125 2.81 11.79 -2.04
CA ALA A 125 1.90 10.71 -2.38
C ALA A 125 2.14 10.15 -3.79
N GLU A 126 2.14 8.83 -3.95
CA GLU A 126 2.59 8.18 -5.20
C GLU A 126 1.84 8.68 -6.45
N ARG A 127 0.53 8.96 -6.32
CA ARG A 127 -0.34 9.49 -7.38
C ARG A 127 0.05 10.87 -7.93
N MET A 128 0.85 11.61 -7.17
CA MET A 128 1.31 12.95 -7.52
C MET A 128 2.54 12.92 -8.43
N ALA A 129 3.31 11.83 -8.40
CA ALA A 129 4.48 11.63 -9.23
C ALA A 129 4.05 11.11 -10.61
N LYS A 130 3.84 12.02 -11.56
CA LYS A 130 3.54 11.73 -12.96
C LYS A 130 4.73 12.09 -13.82
N LYS A 131 4.99 11.30 -14.86
CA LYS A 131 6.09 11.62 -15.78
C LYS A 131 5.90 13.02 -16.35
N ASP A 132 6.98 13.78 -16.38
CA ASP A 132 7.11 15.16 -16.85
C ASP A 132 6.43 16.23 -15.96
N SER A 133 5.68 15.85 -14.92
CA SER A 133 5.18 16.82 -13.95
C SER A 133 6.32 17.45 -13.15
N ILE A 134 6.09 18.68 -12.68
CA ILE A 134 7.07 19.47 -11.95
C ILE A 134 6.55 19.71 -10.54
N LEU A 135 7.17 19.01 -9.60
CA LEU A 135 7.05 19.29 -8.17
C LEU A 135 7.88 20.55 -7.85
N TYR A 136 7.31 21.48 -7.10
CA TYR A 136 8.08 22.55 -6.48
C TYR A 136 7.83 22.60 -4.98
N TYR A 137 8.85 22.98 -4.22
CA TYR A 137 8.72 23.18 -2.78
C TYR A 137 9.74 24.20 -2.26
N TYR A 138 9.43 24.82 -1.13
CA TYR A 138 10.32 25.74 -0.42
C TYR A 138 10.00 25.76 1.07
N VAL A 139 10.93 26.23 1.88
CA VAL A 139 10.72 26.51 3.31
C VAL A 139 10.53 28.00 3.51
N ASP A 140 9.50 28.41 4.25
CA ASP A 140 9.28 29.81 4.60
C ASP A 140 10.05 30.22 5.86
N GLN A 141 9.93 31.49 6.26
CA GLN A 141 10.62 32.05 7.42
C GLN A 141 10.18 31.44 8.76
N ASN A 142 8.97 30.88 8.84
CA ASN A 142 8.45 30.23 10.04
C ASN A 142 8.95 28.78 10.16
N GLY A 143 9.61 28.26 9.13
CA GLY A 143 10.03 26.86 9.06
C GLY A 143 8.94 25.93 8.52
N ASP A 144 7.90 26.50 7.90
CA ASP A 144 6.86 25.73 7.21
C ASP A 144 7.30 25.46 5.77
N VAL A 145 7.23 24.21 5.37
CA VAL A 145 7.55 23.75 4.01
C VAL A 145 6.27 23.76 3.21
N HIS A 146 6.25 24.51 2.11
CA HIS A 146 5.14 24.57 1.16
C HIS A 146 5.50 23.79 -0.09
N TYR A 147 4.51 23.20 -0.75
CA TYR A 147 4.71 22.47 -1.99
C TYR A 147 3.57 22.65 -2.98
N GLY A 148 3.86 22.38 -4.24
CA GLY A 148 2.88 22.33 -5.31
C GLY A 148 3.36 21.49 -6.49
N ILE A 149 2.45 21.19 -7.42
CA ILE A 149 2.74 20.38 -8.61
C ILE A 149 2.12 21.07 -9.81
N ASP A 150 2.90 21.20 -10.88
CA ASP A 150 2.45 21.81 -12.15
C ASP A 150 1.81 23.20 -11.95
N LEU A 151 2.41 24.00 -11.06
CA LEU A 151 1.98 25.34 -10.64
C LEU A 151 0.68 25.39 -9.81
N GLU A 152 0.10 24.24 -9.45
CA GLU A 152 -0.97 24.14 -8.47
C GLU A 152 -0.37 24.06 -7.06
N GLU A 153 -0.66 25.07 -6.23
CA GLU A 153 -0.17 25.13 -4.86
C GLU A 153 -1.04 24.25 -3.94
N HIS A 154 -0.40 23.31 -3.24
CA HIS A 154 -1.07 22.42 -2.28
C HIS A 154 -0.93 22.91 -0.82
N GLY A 155 -0.25 24.02 -0.60
CA GLY A 155 -0.08 24.68 0.69
C GLY A 155 1.01 24.07 1.57
N VAL A 156 0.84 24.19 2.90
CA VAL A 156 1.80 23.70 3.91
C VAL A 156 1.84 22.17 3.89
N PHE A 157 3.02 21.62 3.64
CA PHE A 157 3.31 20.20 3.60
C PHE A 157 3.68 19.63 4.97
N PHE A 158 4.64 20.27 5.65
CA PHE A 158 5.07 20.00 7.02
C PHE A 158 5.80 21.22 7.59
N GLY A 159 5.93 21.31 8.92
CA GLY A 159 6.60 22.44 9.58
C GLY A 159 7.71 22.01 10.53
N GLY A 160 8.35 23.00 11.16
CA GLY A 160 9.39 22.79 12.18
C GLY A 160 10.82 22.73 11.65
N VAL A 161 11.05 23.15 10.41
CA VAL A 161 12.40 23.27 9.84
C VAL A 161 13.13 24.45 10.49
N ASN A 162 14.37 24.23 10.95
CA ASN A 162 15.17 25.30 11.53
C ASN A 162 15.76 26.22 10.45
N THR A 163 15.21 27.43 10.33
CA THR A 163 15.60 28.44 9.33
C THR A 163 16.82 29.30 9.72
N SER A 164 17.36 29.11 10.93
CA SER A 164 18.53 29.87 11.41
C SER A 164 19.88 29.29 10.94
N SER A 165 19.87 28.09 10.36
CA SER A 165 21.07 27.40 9.86
C SER A 165 21.05 27.31 8.33
N LYS A 166 22.20 26.99 7.72
CA LYS A 166 22.25 26.62 6.30
C LYS A 166 21.44 25.34 6.10
N LEU A 167 20.62 25.32 5.05
CA LEU A 167 19.79 24.18 4.69
C LEU A 167 20.20 23.66 3.32
N TRP A 168 20.23 22.35 3.16
CA TRP A 168 20.33 21.67 1.87
C TRP A 168 19.02 20.95 1.59
N ALA A 169 18.62 20.92 0.32
CA ALA A 169 17.53 20.06 -0.11
C ALA A 169 17.94 18.60 0.08
N VAL A 170 17.02 17.77 0.59
CA VAL A 170 17.18 16.31 0.61
C VAL A 170 16.02 15.67 -0.15
N LEU A 171 16.36 14.67 -0.97
CA LEU A 171 15.41 13.83 -1.68
C LEU A 171 15.77 12.38 -1.39
N ASP A 172 14.78 11.51 -1.20
CA ASP A 172 14.98 10.04 -1.24
C ASP A 172 14.26 9.50 -2.46
N ILE A 173 15.03 9.19 -3.51
CA ILE A 173 14.54 8.70 -4.79
C ILE A 173 14.07 7.26 -4.58
N TYR A 174 12.85 7.14 -4.08
CA TYR A 174 12.26 5.90 -3.63
C TYR A 174 10.97 5.59 -4.39
N GLY A 175 10.65 4.30 -4.50
CA GLY A 175 9.35 3.82 -4.95
C GLY A 175 9.13 4.09 -6.43
N ASN A 176 7.93 4.49 -6.82
CA ASN A 176 7.58 4.63 -8.24
C ASN A 176 8.47 5.65 -8.98
N THR A 177 9.07 6.59 -8.25
CA THR A 177 9.99 7.59 -8.83
C THR A 177 11.37 6.97 -9.03
N VAL A 178 11.81 6.86 -10.29
CA VAL A 178 13.10 6.28 -10.67
C VAL A 178 14.12 7.35 -10.99
N ALA A 179 13.74 8.42 -11.69
CA ALA A 179 14.64 9.50 -12.04
C ALA A 179 13.99 10.88 -11.91
N VAL A 180 14.75 11.84 -11.39
CA VAL A 180 14.33 13.22 -11.19
C VAL A 180 15.40 14.20 -11.68
N GLU A 181 14.97 15.39 -12.07
CA GLU A 181 15.84 16.48 -12.54
C GLU A 181 15.58 17.77 -11.75
N PHE A 182 16.63 18.41 -11.25
CA PHE A 182 16.51 19.80 -10.80
C PHE A 182 16.31 20.71 -12.01
N VAL A 183 15.23 21.49 -12.00
CA VAL A 183 14.89 22.40 -13.09
C VAL A 183 15.28 23.82 -12.73
N ASP A 184 15.97 24.50 -13.64
CA ASP A 184 16.21 25.95 -13.51
C ASP A 184 14.90 26.69 -13.85
N PRO A 185 14.33 27.50 -12.94
CA PRO A 185 13.12 28.28 -13.20
C PRO A 185 13.24 29.21 -14.41
N ASN A 186 14.46 29.68 -14.73
CA ASN A 186 14.69 30.50 -15.91
C ASN A 186 14.48 29.74 -17.23
N THR A 187 14.40 28.40 -17.18
CA THR A 187 14.11 27.53 -18.33
C THR A 187 12.64 27.09 -18.41
N LEU A 188 11.81 27.49 -17.43
CA LEU A 188 10.37 27.23 -17.45
C LEU A 188 9.68 28.24 -18.38
N ASN A 189 9.55 27.87 -19.66
CA ASN A 189 8.72 28.62 -20.61
C ASN A 189 7.23 28.28 -20.38
N PRO A 190 6.32 29.26 -20.26
CA PRO A 190 4.88 29.01 -20.07
C PRO A 190 4.15 28.30 -21.24
N GLU A 191 4.81 28.00 -22.36
CA GLU A 191 4.15 27.57 -23.61
C GLU A 191 4.22 26.06 -23.92
N TYR A 192 4.69 25.19 -23.02
CA TYR A 192 4.66 23.75 -23.23
C TYR A 192 3.53 23.05 -22.47
N ILE A 193 2.29 23.41 -22.80
CA ILE A 193 1.11 22.54 -22.58
C ILE A 193 0.28 22.58 -23.86
N SER A 194 0.71 21.82 -24.87
CA SER A 194 -0.22 21.35 -25.90
C SER A 194 0.25 20.01 -26.46
N ASP A 195 -0.62 19.03 -26.24
CA ASP A 195 -0.95 17.90 -27.11
C ASP A 195 0.15 16.90 -27.50
N SER A 196 0.03 15.68 -26.97
CA SER A 196 0.33 14.49 -27.76
C SER A 196 -0.47 13.29 -27.23
N SER A 197 -1.70 13.21 -27.69
CA SER A 197 -2.42 11.95 -27.84
C SER A 197 -1.81 11.13 -28.98
N HIS A 198 -1.53 9.84 -28.75
CA HIS A 198 -1.59 8.70 -29.71
C HIS A 198 -1.02 7.43 -29.02
N ASN A 199 -1.83 6.43 -28.66
CA ASN A 199 -2.48 5.35 -29.43
C ASN A 199 -1.59 4.11 -29.71
N ASN A 200 -2.02 2.99 -29.10
CA ASN A 200 -1.93 1.56 -29.44
C ASN A 200 -0.63 0.88 -29.92
N GLY A 201 -0.31 -0.21 -29.21
CA GLY A 201 0.45 -1.36 -29.70
C GLY A 201 -0.04 -2.65 -29.04
N VAL A 202 -0.99 -3.32 -29.70
CA VAL A 202 -1.44 -4.69 -29.39
C VAL A 202 -0.39 -5.66 -29.91
N LEU A 203 0.06 -6.60 -29.08
CA LEU A 203 0.76 -7.80 -29.53
C LEU A 203 0.14 -9.05 -28.90
N SER A 204 -0.38 -9.90 -29.78
CA SER A 204 -0.80 -11.28 -29.52
C SER A 204 0.40 -12.23 -29.53
N ARG A 205 0.40 -13.28 -28.71
CA ARG A 205 0.32 -14.69 -29.18
C ARG A 205 0.49 -15.71 -28.04
N ASN A 206 -0.53 -16.56 -27.95
CA ASN A 206 -0.57 -18.03 -27.94
C ASN A 206 0.12 -18.89 -26.85
N GLU A 207 -0.73 -19.85 -26.46
CA GLU A 207 -0.70 -20.99 -25.54
C GLU A 207 0.34 -22.10 -25.78
N ILE A 208 0.32 -23.06 -24.82
CA ILE A 208 0.58 -24.54 -24.84
C ILE A 208 1.73 -24.90 -23.85
N GLN A 209 1.68 -25.87 -22.91
CA GLN A 209 0.78 -26.96 -22.53
C GLN A 209 1.04 -27.45 -21.08
N SER A 210 -0.04 -27.95 -20.45
CA SER A 210 -0.17 -29.11 -19.52
C SER A 210 1.05 -29.67 -18.75
N SER A 211 0.90 -29.75 -17.41
CA SER A 211 1.20 -30.99 -16.67
C SER A 211 0.57 -31.05 -15.26
N LYS A 212 -0.19 -32.14 -15.02
CA LYS A 212 -0.50 -32.86 -13.77
C LYS A 212 -1.08 -32.07 -12.58
N ALA A 213 -2.37 -32.33 -12.33
CA ALA A 213 -3.09 -31.97 -11.12
C ALA A 213 -2.43 -32.55 -9.86
N MET A 214 -2.02 -31.68 -8.95
CA MET A 214 -1.77 -31.99 -7.54
C MET A 214 -2.71 -31.15 -6.68
N HIS A 215 -3.24 -31.80 -5.64
CA HIS A 215 -4.26 -31.31 -4.70
C HIS A 215 -4.17 -29.82 -4.37
N PHE A 216 -5.16 -29.05 -4.83
CA PHE A 216 -5.46 -27.71 -4.31
C PHE A 216 -6.13 -27.85 -2.94
N GLN A 217 -5.59 -27.20 -1.91
CA GLN A 217 -6.17 -27.16 -0.58
C GLN A 217 -6.17 -25.70 -0.10
N ILE A 218 -7.34 -25.07 0.00
CA ILE A 218 -7.50 -23.82 0.76
C ILE A 218 -7.32 -24.19 2.23
N ASN A 219 -6.07 -24.17 2.70
CA ASN A 219 -5.71 -24.51 4.07
C ASN A 219 -5.10 -23.29 4.76
N GLN A 220 -5.97 -22.35 5.13
CA GLN A 220 -5.94 -21.48 6.30
C GLN A 220 -7.10 -20.50 6.11
N LEU A 221 -8.05 -20.46 7.05
CA LEU A 221 -9.00 -19.36 7.11
C LEU A 221 -8.18 -18.10 7.40
N LEU A 222 -7.81 -17.36 6.35
CA LEU A 222 -7.28 -16.02 6.51
C LEU A 222 -8.41 -15.17 7.08
N CYS A 223 -8.18 -14.63 8.26
CA CYS A 223 -9.06 -13.66 8.87
C CYS A 223 -8.39 -12.28 8.88
N PHE A 224 -9.23 -11.27 9.03
CA PHE A 224 -8.78 -9.93 9.37
C PHE A 224 -8.38 -9.89 10.84
N HIS A 225 -7.35 -9.10 11.12
CA HIS A 225 -6.86 -8.85 12.46
C HIS A 225 -7.93 -8.11 13.30
N ASP A 226 -7.93 -8.35 14.62
CA ASP A 226 -8.84 -7.68 15.55
C ASP A 226 -8.63 -6.15 15.58
N THR A 227 -7.41 -5.69 15.31
CA THR A 227 -7.13 -4.26 15.08
C THR A 227 -7.67 -3.82 13.72
N HIS A 228 -8.66 -2.93 13.73
CA HIS A 228 -9.24 -2.33 12.53
C HIS A 228 -9.65 -0.87 12.81
N GLY A 229 -9.87 -0.11 11.75
CA GLY A 229 -10.34 1.28 11.84
C GLY A 229 -11.73 1.38 12.46
N LYS A 230 -12.00 2.49 13.15
CA LYS A 230 -13.25 2.72 13.92
C LYS A 230 -14.54 2.53 13.12
N ASN A 231 -14.46 2.67 11.79
CA ASN A 231 -15.60 2.62 10.88
C ASN A 231 -15.72 1.29 10.12
N VAL A 232 -15.08 0.23 10.61
CA VAL A 232 -15.23 -1.15 10.11
C VAL A 232 -16.14 -1.96 11.02
N LEU A 233 -16.86 -2.91 10.43
CA LEU A 233 -17.53 -4.03 11.09
C LEU A 233 -16.95 -5.34 10.54
N LEU A 234 -16.39 -6.15 11.42
CA LEU A 234 -15.99 -7.51 11.12
C LEU A 234 -17.13 -8.48 11.45
N ASN A 235 -17.30 -9.53 10.66
CA ASN A 235 -18.19 -10.64 11.01
C ASN A 235 -17.57 -11.51 12.13
N SER A 236 -18.34 -12.47 12.66
CA SER A 236 -17.95 -13.25 13.85
C SER A 236 -16.67 -14.07 13.70
N ASN A 237 -16.37 -14.56 12.50
CA ASN A 237 -15.14 -15.30 12.18
C ASN A 237 -14.05 -14.41 11.56
N ARG A 238 -14.28 -13.09 11.48
CA ARG A 238 -13.38 -12.08 10.90
C ARG A 238 -12.94 -12.37 9.45
N THR A 239 -13.71 -13.12 8.68
CA THR A 239 -13.42 -13.34 7.25
C THR A 239 -14.09 -12.31 6.34
N ILE A 240 -14.98 -11.48 6.88
CA ILE A 240 -15.66 -10.40 6.14
C ILE A 240 -15.45 -9.10 6.89
N ALA A 241 -15.02 -8.08 6.15
CA ALA A 241 -14.90 -6.71 6.62
C ALA A 241 -15.82 -5.80 5.82
N SER A 242 -16.67 -5.04 6.52
CA SER A 242 -17.59 -4.08 5.92
C SER A 242 -17.39 -2.69 6.53
N ARG A 243 -17.58 -1.65 5.71
CA ARG A 243 -17.61 -0.27 6.20
C ARG A 243 -18.98 0.03 6.83
N LYS A 244 -18.99 0.70 7.99
CA LYS A 244 -20.20 1.22 8.63
C LYS A 244 -20.96 2.20 7.72
N GLN A 245 -22.29 2.14 7.76
CA GLN A 245 -23.13 3.01 6.95
C GLN A 245 -22.88 4.51 7.26
N TRP A 246 -22.84 5.36 6.22
CA TRP A 246 -22.54 6.81 6.28
C TRP A 246 -21.16 7.22 6.81
N SER A 247 -20.22 6.28 6.95
CA SER A 247 -18.83 6.60 7.26
C SER A 247 -18.04 6.79 5.97
N ASN A 248 -17.20 7.84 5.89
CA ASN A 248 -16.38 8.14 4.70
C ASN A 248 -14.86 8.12 5.00
N SER A 249 -14.45 7.75 6.21
CA SER A 249 -13.05 7.72 6.64
C SER A 249 -12.76 6.54 7.57
N LEU A 250 -11.48 6.24 7.82
CA LEU A 250 -11.01 5.33 8.87
C LEU A 250 -11.60 3.91 8.79
N ALA A 251 -11.70 3.36 7.59
CA ALA A 251 -12.21 2.03 7.30
C ALA A 251 -11.08 1.02 6.99
N TYR A 252 -10.02 1.03 7.81
CA TYR A 252 -8.85 0.17 7.65
C TYR A 252 -9.08 -1.25 8.18
N VAL A 253 -8.65 -2.25 7.44
CA VAL A 253 -8.53 -3.64 7.92
C VAL A 253 -7.18 -4.22 7.51
N PHE A 254 -6.69 -5.17 8.30
CA PHE A 254 -5.37 -5.79 8.13
C PHE A 254 -5.53 -7.30 8.12
N THR A 255 -4.68 -8.02 7.42
CA THR A 255 -4.60 -9.48 7.58
C THR A 255 -4.15 -9.83 9.00
N GLU A 256 -4.63 -10.94 9.55
CA GLU A 256 -4.22 -11.39 10.90
C GLU A 256 -2.73 -11.72 10.96
N CYS A 257 -2.21 -12.39 9.93
CA CYS A 257 -0.83 -12.85 9.86
C CYS A 257 -0.05 -12.20 8.73
N CYS A 258 1.27 -12.30 8.82
CA CYS A 258 2.18 -12.02 7.71
C CYS A 258 1.85 -12.93 6.54
N ILE A 259 1.99 -12.40 5.33
CA ILE A 259 1.83 -13.16 4.11
C ILE A 259 3.14 -13.86 3.81
N LYS A 260 3.09 -15.16 3.51
CA LYS A 260 4.27 -15.90 3.10
C LYS A 260 4.61 -15.56 1.66
N LEU A 261 5.89 -15.55 1.32
CA LEU A 261 6.31 -15.39 -0.07
C LEU A 261 5.69 -16.53 -0.91
N GLU A 262 5.29 -16.19 -2.13
CA GLU A 262 4.57 -17.00 -3.13
C GLU A 262 3.14 -17.41 -2.73
N GLU A 263 2.70 -17.15 -1.49
CA GLU A 263 1.32 -17.36 -1.06
C GLU A 263 0.39 -16.41 -1.81
N LYS A 264 -0.73 -16.95 -2.31
CA LYS A 264 -1.76 -16.15 -3.00
C LYS A 264 -2.92 -15.93 -2.05
N VAL A 265 -3.07 -14.70 -1.57
CA VAL A 265 -4.19 -14.25 -0.74
C VAL A 265 -5.36 -13.86 -1.64
N ILE A 266 -6.50 -14.52 -1.45
CA ILE A 266 -7.69 -14.35 -2.31
C ILE A 266 -8.74 -13.53 -1.56
N VAL A 267 -9.10 -12.38 -2.15
CA VAL A 267 -10.10 -11.44 -1.64
C VAL A 267 -11.27 -11.38 -2.61
N GLU A 268 -12.49 -11.52 -2.12
CA GLU A 268 -13.70 -11.30 -2.92
C GLU A 268 -14.34 -9.95 -2.57
N ILE A 269 -14.87 -9.27 -3.58
CA ILE A 269 -15.69 -8.08 -3.41
C ILE A 269 -17.13 -8.52 -3.08
N SER A 270 -17.52 -8.40 -1.81
CA SER A 270 -18.84 -8.83 -1.36
C SER A 270 -19.90 -7.74 -1.51
N ARG A 271 -19.51 -6.45 -1.47
CA ARG A 271 -20.47 -5.33 -1.59
C ARG A 271 -19.85 -4.05 -2.10
N THR A 272 -20.47 -3.44 -3.10
CA THR A 272 -20.11 -2.13 -3.65
C THR A 272 -21.18 -1.07 -3.39
N ASN A 273 -20.76 0.19 -3.27
CA ASN A 273 -21.62 1.35 -3.11
C ASN A 273 -21.15 2.48 -4.05
N PRO A 274 -21.81 2.65 -5.21
CA PRO A 274 -21.38 3.60 -6.24
C PRO A 274 -21.56 5.08 -5.85
N LYS A 275 -22.16 5.37 -4.69
CA LYS A 275 -22.27 6.74 -4.17
C LYS A 275 -20.93 7.33 -3.69
N TYR A 276 -19.92 6.47 -3.51
CA TYR A 276 -18.60 6.86 -3.02
C TYR A 276 -17.62 6.89 -4.20
N ASN A 277 -16.86 7.98 -4.31
CA ASN A 277 -15.84 8.12 -5.34
C ASN A 277 -14.59 7.30 -4.99
N GLY A 278 -13.94 6.74 -6.02
CA GLY A 278 -12.73 5.91 -5.87
C GLY A 278 -13.03 4.41 -5.85
N SER A 279 -11.97 3.60 -5.86
CA SER A 279 -12.05 2.14 -5.84
C SER A 279 -11.64 1.59 -4.47
N LEU A 280 -11.10 0.38 -4.43
CA LEU A 280 -10.44 -0.18 -3.26
C LEU A 280 -9.05 0.45 -3.08
N LEU A 281 -8.74 0.89 -1.86
CA LEU A 281 -7.37 1.17 -1.47
C LEU A 281 -6.82 -0.06 -0.76
N TYR A 282 -5.62 -0.47 -1.12
CA TYR A 282 -4.91 -1.56 -0.46
C TYR A 282 -3.45 -1.17 -0.23
N GLY A 283 -2.73 -1.96 0.53
CA GLY A 283 -1.33 -1.70 0.77
C GLY A 283 -0.65 -2.82 1.52
N ILE A 284 0.67 -2.68 1.64
CA ILE A 284 1.52 -3.63 2.35
C ILE A 284 2.28 -2.87 3.43
N THR A 285 2.41 -3.48 4.60
CA THR A 285 3.13 -2.90 5.72
C THR A 285 4.02 -3.91 6.44
N SER A 286 5.14 -3.46 6.99
CA SER A 286 5.91 -4.24 7.97
C SER A 286 5.46 -4.00 9.42
N CYS A 287 4.48 -3.13 9.63
CA CYS A 287 3.91 -2.89 10.94
C CYS A 287 3.00 -4.06 11.33
N ASN A 288 3.32 -4.72 12.44
CA ASN A 288 2.40 -5.68 13.03
C ASN A 288 1.11 -4.94 13.45
N PRO A 289 -0.08 -5.35 12.97
CA PRO A 289 -1.34 -4.68 13.30
C PRO A 289 -1.65 -4.65 14.80
N SER A 290 -1.10 -5.55 15.62
CA SER A 290 -1.19 -5.51 17.08
C SER A 290 -0.54 -4.28 17.71
N ASN A 291 0.44 -3.66 17.03
CA ASN A 291 1.11 -2.45 17.49
C ASN A 291 0.37 -1.16 17.12
N LEU A 292 -0.68 -1.26 16.31
CA LEU A 292 -1.48 -0.12 15.89
C LEU A 292 -2.55 0.18 16.94
N THR A 293 -2.73 1.46 17.21
CA THR A 293 -3.88 1.94 17.98
C THR A 293 -4.94 2.42 16.98
N PRO A 294 -6.13 1.81 16.90
CA PRO A 294 -7.18 2.17 15.94
C PRO A 294 -7.51 3.66 15.83
N ASN A 295 -7.48 4.37 16.96
CA ASN A 295 -7.81 5.80 17.03
C ASN A 295 -6.69 6.72 16.54
N LEU A 296 -5.48 6.19 16.32
CA LEU A 296 -4.32 6.93 15.80
C LEU A 296 -4.06 6.64 14.31
N LEU A 297 -4.92 5.83 13.67
CA LEU A 297 -4.88 5.68 12.22
C LEU A 297 -5.30 7.00 11.57
N PRO A 298 -4.61 7.46 10.51
CA PRO A 298 -4.91 8.72 9.86
C PRO A 298 -6.15 8.62 8.98
N GLU A 299 -6.88 9.72 8.81
CA GLU A 299 -8.02 9.75 7.89
C GLU A 299 -7.58 9.60 6.44
N ASN A 300 -6.47 10.25 6.06
CA ASN A 300 -5.82 10.06 4.77
C ASN A 300 -4.80 8.91 4.87
N ALA A 301 -4.92 7.93 3.98
CA ALA A 301 -4.04 6.77 3.97
C ALA A 301 -2.59 7.11 3.63
N ASP A 302 -2.32 8.18 2.88
CA ASP A 302 -0.94 8.56 2.56
C ASP A 302 -0.15 9.00 3.79
N ASP A 303 -0.81 9.48 4.85
CA ASP A 303 -0.14 9.87 6.09
C ASP A 303 0.49 8.63 6.79
N LEU A 304 0.12 7.41 6.39
CA LEU A 304 0.81 6.18 6.82
C LEU A 304 2.25 6.12 6.30
N LEU A 305 2.56 6.76 5.16
CA LEU A 305 3.88 6.76 4.55
C LEU A 305 4.94 7.50 5.39
N ASP A 306 4.49 8.33 6.34
CA ASP A 306 5.34 9.10 7.25
C ASP A 306 5.62 8.37 8.56
N ARG A 307 4.96 7.23 8.80
CA ARG A 307 5.21 6.42 9.98
C ARG A 307 6.60 5.76 9.88
N PRO A 308 7.21 5.41 11.03
CA PRO A 308 8.53 4.78 11.04
C PRO A 308 8.52 3.35 10.50
N GLU A 309 7.38 2.67 10.50
CA GLU A 309 7.29 1.35 9.88
C GLU A 309 7.24 1.45 8.35
N TYR A 310 7.51 0.34 7.68
CA TYR A 310 7.41 0.29 6.24
C TYR A 310 5.94 0.30 5.80
N TRP A 311 5.52 1.30 5.03
CA TRP A 311 4.16 1.41 4.50
C TRP A 311 4.16 1.66 3.00
N ILE A 312 3.33 0.91 2.29
CA ILE A 312 2.96 1.15 0.90
C ILE A 312 1.45 1.32 0.83
N VAL A 313 1.00 2.35 0.11
CA VAL A 313 -0.41 2.68 -0.09
C VAL A 313 -0.67 2.69 -1.60
N ARG A 314 -1.60 1.84 -2.06
CA ARG A 314 -2.00 1.71 -3.46
C ARG A 314 -3.48 1.98 -3.61
N ASN A 315 -3.82 2.89 -4.53
CA ASN A 315 -5.19 3.03 -4.99
C ASN A 315 -5.38 2.13 -6.21
N ASP A 316 -6.35 1.24 -6.12
CA ASP A 316 -6.64 0.34 -7.22
C ASP A 316 -7.30 1.10 -8.38
N SER A 317 -6.71 1.05 -9.57
CA SER A 317 -7.28 1.67 -10.76
C SER A 317 -8.44 0.86 -11.37
N ASN A 318 -8.69 -0.35 -10.87
CA ASN A 318 -9.76 -1.21 -11.36
C ASN A 318 -11.13 -0.76 -10.87
N SER A 319 -12.15 -0.93 -11.71
CA SER A 319 -13.55 -0.91 -11.28
C SER A 319 -13.93 -2.29 -10.75
N TYR A 320 -14.66 -2.35 -9.63
CA TYR A 320 -15.06 -3.61 -9.00
C TYR A 320 -16.58 -3.80 -9.03
N GLU A 321 -17.00 -5.02 -9.32
CA GLU A 321 -18.36 -5.52 -9.21
C GLU A 321 -18.44 -6.57 -8.10
N VAL A 322 -19.64 -6.80 -7.57
CA VAL A 322 -19.87 -7.83 -6.55
C VAL A 322 -19.56 -9.21 -7.14
N GLY A 323 -18.76 -10.01 -6.43
CA GLY A 323 -18.28 -11.32 -6.88
C GLY A 323 -16.97 -11.28 -7.70
N ASP A 324 -16.41 -10.09 -7.94
CA ASP A 324 -15.04 -9.97 -8.40
C ASP A 324 -14.07 -10.50 -7.34
N THR A 325 -13.00 -11.13 -7.80
CA THR A 325 -11.92 -11.67 -6.95
C THR A 325 -10.62 -10.95 -7.23
N ILE A 326 -9.82 -10.73 -6.20
CA ILE A 326 -8.50 -10.12 -6.26
C ILE A 326 -7.52 -11.07 -5.59
N ILE A 327 -6.45 -11.38 -6.29
CA ILE A 327 -5.39 -12.26 -5.80
C ILE A 327 -4.15 -11.41 -5.57
N TYR A 328 -3.66 -11.40 -4.34
CA TYR A 328 -2.42 -10.75 -3.94
C TYR A 328 -1.36 -11.80 -3.66
N SER A 329 -0.15 -11.64 -4.19
CA SER A 329 0.99 -12.50 -3.91
C SER A 329 2.29 -11.71 -3.93
N ILE A 330 3.32 -12.20 -3.25
CA ILE A 330 4.64 -11.55 -3.15
C ILE A 330 5.70 -12.57 -3.54
N SER A 331 6.49 -12.30 -4.58
CA SER A 331 7.50 -13.25 -5.04
C SER A 331 8.71 -13.34 -4.09
N THR A 332 9.59 -14.33 -4.29
CA THR A 332 10.86 -14.44 -3.57
C THR A 332 11.80 -13.24 -3.75
N GLU A 333 11.67 -12.51 -4.87
CA GLU A 333 12.41 -11.29 -5.18
C GLU A 333 11.71 -10.03 -4.64
N GLY A 334 10.56 -10.19 -3.98
CA GLY A 334 9.74 -9.11 -3.46
C GLY A 334 8.81 -8.49 -4.49
N GLU A 335 8.59 -9.09 -5.67
CA GLU A 335 7.60 -8.60 -6.64
C GLU A 335 6.18 -8.92 -6.13
N VAL A 336 5.41 -7.88 -5.80
CA VAL A 336 4.00 -7.96 -5.47
C VAL A 336 3.20 -8.03 -6.75
N ILE A 337 2.41 -9.08 -6.90
CA ILE A 337 1.54 -9.32 -8.04
C ILE A 337 0.09 -9.25 -7.56
N VAL A 338 -0.68 -8.34 -8.16
CA VAL A 338 -2.13 -8.20 -7.91
C VAL A 338 -2.90 -8.52 -9.19
N MET A 339 -3.78 -9.53 -9.13
CA MET A 339 -4.58 -10.00 -10.25
C MET A 339 -6.07 -9.87 -9.94
N LYS A 340 -6.83 -9.26 -10.84
CA LYS A 340 -8.30 -9.24 -10.77
C LYS A 340 -8.86 -10.40 -11.58
N ASN A 341 -9.73 -11.23 -11.01
CA ASN A 341 -10.44 -12.33 -11.69
C ASN A 341 -9.51 -13.27 -12.48
N CYS A 342 -8.30 -13.51 -11.96
CA CYS A 342 -7.26 -14.29 -12.65
C CYS A 342 -6.84 -13.71 -14.02
N ASP A 343 -7.19 -12.45 -14.33
CA ASP A 343 -6.69 -11.73 -15.49
C ASP A 343 -5.20 -11.40 -15.28
N TYR A 344 -4.40 -11.65 -16.31
CA TYR A 344 -2.95 -11.43 -16.33
C TYR A 344 -2.57 -9.95 -16.38
N LYS A 345 -3.54 -9.02 -16.38
CA LYS A 345 -3.29 -7.59 -16.16
C LYS A 345 -2.91 -7.37 -14.69
N THR A 346 -1.61 -7.52 -14.42
CA THR A 346 -1.05 -7.43 -13.08
C THR A 346 -0.66 -6.01 -12.72
N SER A 347 -1.13 -5.49 -11.59
CA SER A 347 -0.38 -4.44 -10.90
C SER A 347 0.84 -5.09 -10.26
N LYS A 348 2.03 -4.64 -10.66
CA LYS A 348 3.32 -5.18 -10.22
C LYS A 348 4.07 -4.11 -9.49
N PHE A 349 4.52 -4.37 -8.27
CA PHE A 349 5.45 -3.48 -7.59
C PHE A 349 6.32 -4.22 -6.60
N HIS A 350 7.47 -3.66 -6.20
CA HIS A 350 8.36 -4.38 -5.30
C HIS A 350 8.24 -3.96 -3.83
N VAL A 351 8.52 -4.90 -2.94
CA VAL A 351 8.64 -4.75 -1.49
C VAL A 351 9.95 -5.35 -0.99
N ASP A 352 10.33 -5.11 0.27
CA ASP A 352 11.45 -5.81 0.91
C ASP A 352 10.99 -7.21 1.39
N PRO A 353 11.35 -8.32 0.71
CA PRO A 353 10.89 -9.65 1.07
C PRO A 353 11.54 -10.18 2.36
N THR A 354 12.52 -9.47 2.93
CA THR A 354 13.18 -9.86 4.18
C THR A 354 12.39 -9.45 5.42
N GLN A 355 11.38 -8.60 5.26
CA GLN A 355 10.53 -8.13 6.35
C GLN A 355 9.30 -9.03 6.53
N PRO A 356 8.74 -9.13 7.74
CA PRO A 356 7.38 -9.64 7.91
C PRO A 356 6.40 -8.63 7.29
N LEU A 357 5.54 -9.07 6.37
CA LEU A 357 4.65 -8.20 5.59
C LEU A 357 3.18 -8.56 5.78
N TRP A 358 2.35 -7.57 6.12
CA TRP A 358 0.90 -7.68 6.19
C TRP A 358 0.24 -6.94 5.04
N LEU A 359 -0.87 -7.48 4.52
CA LEU A 359 -1.77 -6.72 3.66
C LEU A 359 -2.72 -5.90 4.52
N PHE A 360 -3.07 -4.73 4.03
CA PHE A 360 -4.16 -3.95 4.57
C PHE A 360 -5.03 -3.37 3.46
N PHE A 361 -6.25 -3.04 3.82
CA PHE A 361 -7.25 -2.46 2.93
C PHE A 361 -7.88 -1.25 3.62
N ASN A 362 -8.23 -0.23 2.84
CA ASN A 362 -9.03 0.89 3.32
C ASN A 362 -10.29 1.00 2.46
N LEU A 363 -11.42 0.64 3.06
CA LEU A 363 -12.72 0.54 2.38
C LEU A 363 -13.38 1.91 2.22
N ILE A 364 -12.67 2.96 1.78
CA ILE A 364 -13.22 4.34 1.69
C ILE A 364 -13.86 4.68 0.34
N GLY A 365 -13.56 3.93 -0.73
CA GLY A 365 -14.14 4.17 -2.04
C GLY A 365 -15.44 3.42 -2.29
N SER A 366 -15.69 3.06 -3.55
CA SER A 366 -16.88 2.33 -3.98
C SER A 366 -16.96 0.91 -3.44
N VAL A 367 -15.84 0.25 -3.14
CA VAL A 367 -15.85 -1.04 -2.43
C VAL A 367 -16.15 -0.80 -0.96
N SER A 368 -17.25 -1.39 -0.48
CA SER A 368 -17.75 -1.20 0.90
C SER A 368 -17.67 -2.45 1.76
N GLU A 369 -17.45 -3.61 1.16
CA GLU A 369 -17.29 -4.88 1.87
C GLU A 369 -16.41 -5.83 1.05
N ILE A 370 -15.50 -6.50 1.75
CA ILE A 370 -14.60 -7.51 1.18
C ILE A 370 -14.61 -8.76 2.06
N SER A 371 -14.37 -9.92 1.45
CA SER A 371 -14.19 -11.19 2.14
C SER A 371 -12.84 -11.82 1.83
N LEU A 372 -12.15 -12.31 2.85
CA LEU A 372 -11.00 -13.19 2.69
C LEU A 372 -11.51 -14.61 2.43
N ILE A 373 -11.34 -15.08 1.20
CA ILE A 373 -11.77 -16.42 0.76
C ILE A 373 -10.78 -17.47 1.26
N GLY A 374 -9.50 -17.11 1.32
CA GLY A 374 -8.42 -17.94 1.86
C GLY A 374 -7.09 -17.64 1.19
N SER A 375 -6.13 -18.54 1.39
CA SER A 375 -4.87 -18.52 0.66
C SER A 375 -4.54 -19.84 -0.02
N SER A 376 -3.71 -19.75 -1.07
CA SER A 376 -3.14 -20.91 -1.73
C SER A 376 -1.71 -21.19 -1.26
N VAL A 377 -1.29 -22.44 -1.38
CA VAL A 377 0.14 -22.79 -1.32
C VAL A 377 0.93 -22.10 -2.45
N PRO A 378 2.24 -21.86 -2.28
CA PRO A 378 3.13 -21.28 -3.30
C PRO A 378 2.94 -21.82 -4.72
N ASP A 379 2.92 -23.14 -4.85
CA ASP A 379 2.91 -23.84 -6.14
C ASP A 379 1.52 -23.88 -6.81
N ALA A 380 0.49 -23.29 -6.20
CA ALA A 380 -0.84 -23.31 -6.78
C ALA A 380 -0.88 -22.50 -8.08
N SER A 381 -1.36 -23.13 -9.15
CA SER A 381 -1.53 -22.47 -10.44
C SER A 381 -2.73 -21.52 -10.41
N VAL A 382 -2.63 -20.42 -11.14
CA VAL A 382 -3.75 -19.46 -11.29
C VAL A 382 -4.98 -20.16 -11.90
N SER A 383 -4.77 -21.13 -12.80
CA SER A 383 -5.84 -21.96 -13.36
C SER A 383 -6.55 -22.82 -12.31
N ASP A 384 -5.84 -23.39 -11.34
CA ASP A 384 -6.46 -24.18 -10.28
C ASP A 384 -7.32 -23.29 -9.36
N ILE A 385 -6.83 -22.07 -9.08
CA ILE A 385 -7.57 -21.06 -8.31
C ILE A 385 -8.84 -20.65 -9.08
N ALA A 386 -8.73 -20.35 -10.37
CA ALA A 386 -9.86 -19.98 -11.20
C ALA A 386 -10.95 -21.08 -11.22
N ASN A 387 -10.54 -22.34 -11.46
CA ASN A 387 -11.45 -23.49 -11.46
C ASN A 387 -12.15 -23.67 -10.10
N HIS A 388 -11.44 -23.45 -9.00
CA HIS A 388 -12.02 -23.53 -7.66
C HIS A 388 -13.04 -22.42 -7.38
N LEU A 389 -12.70 -21.19 -7.76
CA LEU A 389 -13.59 -20.03 -7.61
C LEU A 389 -14.86 -20.17 -8.45
N GLU A 390 -14.77 -20.73 -9.66
CA GLU A 390 -15.93 -21.08 -10.48
C GLU A 390 -16.81 -22.14 -9.80
N GLY A 391 -16.21 -23.17 -9.22
CA GLY A 391 -16.93 -24.20 -8.46
C GLY A 391 -17.71 -23.65 -7.26
N MET A 392 -17.22 -22.59 -6.61
CA MET A 392 -17.92 -21.90 -5.50
C MET A 392 -19.12 -21.06 -5.98
N LYS A 393 -19.07 -20.51 -7.20
CA LYS A 393 -20.14 -19.66 -7.75
C LYS A 393 -21.40 -20.44 -8.17
N VAL A 394 -21.31 -21.76 -8.37
CA VAL A 394 -22.41 -22.61 -8.87
C VAL A 394 -23.43 -23.01 -7.78
N SER A 395 -23.21 -22.66 -6.51
CA SER A 395 -24.12 -23.00 -5.41
C SER A 395 -25.14 -21.89 -5.07
N LEU A 396 -26.03 -21.55 -6.01
CA LEU A 396 -27.27 -20.81 -5.71
C LEU A 396 -28.47 -21.60 -6.26
N PRO A 397 -29.40 -22.09 -5.42
CA PRO A 397 -30.58 -22.78 -5.91
C PRO A 397 -31.65 -21.77 -6.31
N GLU A 398 -32.05 -21.79 -7.58
CA GLU A 398 -33.30 -21.18 -8.03
C GLU A 398 -34.51 -22.02 -7.58
N ASN A 399 -35.54 -21.33 -7.11
CA ASN A 399 -36.84 -21.86 -6.68
C ASN A 399 -37.42 -22.93 -7.62
N SER A 400 -37.67 -24.14 -7.11
CA SER A 400 -38.91 -24.87 -7.42
C SER A 400 -39.23 -25.93 -6.38
N SER A 401 -40.50 -25.94 -6.00
CA SER A 401 -41.18 -26.82 -5.06
C SER A 401 -41.14 -28.31 -5.47
N GLY A 402 -40.73 -29.18 -4.55
CA GLY A 402 -40.96 -30.63 -4.66
C GLY A 402 -39.96 -31.48 -3.88
N MET A 403 -40.35 -31.97 -2.71
CA MET A 403 -39.74 -33.14 -2.03
C MET A 403 -40.46 -34.43 -2.50
N PRO A 404 -39.89 -35.65 -2.34
CA PRO A 404 -38.64 -36.00 -1.64
C PRO A 404 -37.67 -36.96 -2.40
N GLY A 405 -36.41 -37.04 -1.93
CA GLY A 405 -35.61 -38.29 -1.95
C GLY A 405 -34.12 -38.23 -2.36
N THR A 406 -33.22 -38.15 -1.36
CA THR A 406 -31.83 -38.71 -1.27
C THR A 406 -30.79 -38.32 -2.35
N SER A 407 -29.59 -37.79 -2.09
CA SER A 407 -28.59 -37.87 -1.00
C SER A 407 -27.43 -36.90 -1.38
N GLY A 408 -26.71 -36.13 -0.56
CA GLY A 408 -26.66 -35.83 0.87
C GLY A 408 -25.39 -35.00 1.14
N GLN A 409 -25.50 -33.66 1.11
CA GLN A 409 -24.62 -32.73 1.85
C GLN A 409 -25.21 -32.58 3.24
N HIS A 410 -24.42 -32.73 4.31
CA HIS A 410 -24.83 -32.27 5.65
C HIS A 410 -23.61 -31.75 6.43
N THR A 411 -23.56 -30.43 6.60
CA THR A 411 -23.06 -29.81 7.83
C THR A 411 -24.14 -30.00 8.90
N SER A 412 -24.23 -31.18 9.52
CA SER A 412 -25.14 -31.42 10.63
C SER A 412 -24.47 -31.03 11.96
N ASN A 413 -25.21 -30.34 12.84
CA ASN A 413 -24.79 -30.03 14.22
C ASN A 413 -24.90 -31.29 15.13
N GLU A 414 -24.72 -32.47 14.54
CA GLU A 414 -24.93 -33.79 15.14
C GLU A 414 -23.59 -34.54 15.23
N CYS A 415 -23.44 -35.35 16.27
CA CYS A 415 -22.25 -36.13 16.52
C CYS A 415 -21.99 -37.11 15.35
N VAL A 416 -20.80 -37.04 14.74
CA VAL A 416 -20.41 -37.89 13.59
C VAL A 416 -20.24 -39.37 13.94
N ILE A 417 -20.30 -39.73 15.23
CA ILE A 417 -20.14 -41.10 15.71
C ILE A 417 -21.50 -41.76 15.98
N CYS A 418 -22.37 -41.10 16.76
CA CYS A 418 -23.66 -41.68 17.13
C CYS A 418 -24.83 -41.21 16.26
N PHE A 419 -24.66 -40.09 15.53
CA PHE A 419 -25.70 -39.44 14.73
C PHE A 419 -27.02 -39.17 15.49
N GLY A 420 -26.99 -39.18 16.83
CA GLY A 420 -28.19 -39.07 17.68
C GLY A 420 -28.14 -37.95 18.70
N GLU A 421 -26.95 -37.46 19.05
CA GLU A 421 -26.75 -36.37 20.00
C GLU A 421 -26.10 -35.18 19.30
N GLN A 422 -26.37 -33.96 19.75
CA GLN A 422 -25.72 -32.77 19.22
C GLN A 422 -24.24 -32.70 19.63
N VAL A 423 -23.46 -31.97 18.85
CA VAL A 423 -22.05 -31.69 19.18
C VAL A 423 -21.98 -30.71 20.35
N ASP A 424 -21.50 -31.18 21.51
CA ASP A 424 -21.38 -30.41 22.76
C ASP A 424 -19.97 -30.48 23.40
N CYS A 425 -18.95 -30.86 22.62
CA CYS A 425 -17.57 -30.88 23.09
C CYS A 425 -16.56 -30.48 22.01
N ALA A 426 -15.40 -30.01 22.45
CA ALA A 426 -14.22 -29.73 21.64
C ALA A 426 -13.07 -30.67 22.04
N ILE A 427 -12.32 -31.15 21.07
CA ILE A 427 -11.13 -31.98 21.32
C ILE A 427 -9.95 -31.06 21.65
N TYR A 428 -9.30 -31.28 22.80
CA TYR A 428 -8.13 -30.51 23.23
C TYR A 428 -6.96 -30.70 22.24
N ARG A 429 -6.17 -29.64 22.03
CA ARG A 429 -5.17 -29.43 20.96
C ARG A 429 -5.74 -29.11 19.58
N CYS A 430 -6.63 -29.93 19.02
CA CYS A 430 -7.08 -29.76 17.63
C CYS A 430 -8.35 -28.89 17.47
N GLY A 431 -9.10 -28.66 18.56
CA GLY A 431 -10.26 -27.76 18.59
C GLY A 431 -11.50 -28.25 17.84
N HIS A 432 -11.46 -29.40 17.17
CA HIS A 432 -12.57 -29.89 16.36
C HIS A 432 -13.80 -30.25 17.21
N MET A 433 -14.91 -29.60 16.93
CA MET A 433 -16.22 -29.88 17.50
C MET A 433 -17.01 -30.78 16.54
N CYS A 434 -16.79 -32.09 16.62
CA CYS A 434 -17.40 -33.08 15.70
C CYS A 434 -18.17 -34.20 16.41
N MET A 435 -18.12 -34.26 17.75
CA MET A 435 -18.73 -35.34 18.53
C MET A 435 -19.51 -34.77 19.72
N CYS A 436 -20.47 -35.53 20.22
CA CYS A 436 -20.99 -35.32 21.56
C CYS A 436 -19.97 -35.80 22.61
N TYR A 437 -20.02 -35.22 23.80
CA TYR A 437 -19.09 -35.47 24.90
C TYR A 437 -19.00 -36.95 25.27
N THR A 438 -20.13 -37.67 25.21
CA THR A 438 -20.19 -39.11 25.50
C THR A 438 -19.42 -39.94 24.47
N CYS A 439 -19.50 -39.60 23.17
CA CYS A 439 -18.76 -40.30 22.12
C CYS A 439 -17.27 -39.95 22.16
N ALA A 440 -16.94 -38.68 22.37
CA ALA A 440 -15.57 -38.21 22.47
C ALA A 440 -14.82 -38.84 23.67
N SER A 441 -15.48 -38.91 24.83
CA SER A 441 -14.90 -39.52 26.04
C SER A 441 -14.68 -41.03 25.89
N LYS A 442 -15.53 -41.73 25.13
CA LYS A 442 -15.33 -43.15 24.80
C LYS A 442 -14.19 -43.36 23.81
N LEU A 443 -14.10 -42.50 22.80
CA LEU A 443 -13.07 -42.57 21.76
C LEU A 443 -11.67 -42.32 22.35
N LYS A 444 -11.53 -41.33 23.25
CA LYS A 444 -10.31 -41.05 24.02
C LYS A 444 -9.78 -42.27 24.79
N ASN A 445 -10.65 -43.15 25.28
CA ASN A 445 -10.27 -44.33 26.07
C ASN A 445 -10.21 -45.62 25.22
N SER A 446 -10.30 -45.51 23.90
CA SER A 446 -10.25 -46.65 22.98
C SER A 446 -8.85 -46.81 22.38
N SER A 447 -8.60 -47.94 21.70
CA SER A 447 -7.35 -48.14 20.95
C SER A 447 -7.23 -47.27 19.69
N ASN A 448 -8.30 -46.56 19.31
CA ASN A 448 -8.34 -45.64 18.18
C ASN A 448 -8.73 -44.25 18.69
N ASP A 449 -7.86 -43.65 19.50
CA ASP A 449 -8.03 -42.36 20.18
C ASP A 449 -7.83 -41.15 19.27
N GLN A 450 -8.15 -41.26 17.97
CA GLN A 450 -7.90 -40.20 16.98
C GLN A 450 -9.15 -39.38 16.68
N CYS A 451 -8.97 -38.07 16.49
CA CYS A 451 -10.02 -37.16 16.04
C CYS A 451 -10.57 -37.61 14.67
N PRO A 452 -11.89 -37.75 14.50
CA PRO A 452 -12.48 -38.14 13.21
C PRO A 452 -12.19 -37.19 12.04
N ILE A 453 -11.83 -35.93 12.33
CA ILE A 453 -11.60 -34.89 11.32
C ILE A 453 -10.13 -34.81 10.91
N CYS A 454 -9.22 -34.69 11.88
CA CYS A 454 -7.80 -34.44 11.63
C CYS A 454 -6.88 -35.62 11.96
N ARG A 455 -7.44 -36.71 12.53
CA ARG A 455 -6.73 -37.91 12.99
C ARG A 455 -5.66 -37.67 14.06
N GLU A 456 -5.61 -36.48 14.65
CA GLU A 456 -4.75 -36.18 15.78
C GLU A 456 -5.23 -36.91 17.04
N VAL A 457 -4.29 -37.34 17.88
CA VAL A 457 -4.59 -38.09 19.12
C VAL A 457 -5.36 -37.20 20.11
N ILE A 458 -6.44 -37.74 20.67
CA ILE A 458 -7.33 -37.05 21.59
C ILE A 458 -6.70 -37.06 22.98
N GLU A 459 -5.91 -36.02 23.29
CA GLU A 459 -5.32 -35.84 24.62
C GLU A 459 -6.39 -35.55 25.68
N ASP A 460 -7.36 -34.69 25.36
CA ASP A 460 -8.48 -34.39 26.25
C ASP A 460 -9.75 -33.93 25.53
N VAL A 461 -10.88 -33.94 26.24
CA VAL A 461 -12.19 -33.56 25.70
C VAL A 461 -12.79 -32.48 26.60
N ILE A 462 -12.99 -31.28 26.05
CA ILE A 462 -13.57 -30.14 26.77
C ILE A 462 -15.05 -30.04 26.43
N ARG A 463 -15.91 -30.09 27.45
CA ARG A 463 -17.35 -29.87 27.26
C ARG A 463 -17.63 -28.39 27.02
N VAL A 464 -18.42 -28.09 26.00
CA VAL A 464 -18.80 -26.73 25.64
C VAL A 464 -20.27 -26.54 25.96
N TYR A 465 -20.56 -25.63 26.89
CA TYR A 465 -21.92 -25.21 27.22
C TYR A 465 -22.28 -24.03 26.31
N ARG A 466 -23.38 -24.13 25.57
CA ARG A 466 -23.95 -23.04 24.77
C ARG A 466 -25.04 -22.31 25.54
#